data_AF-A0A9D5N6B4-F1
#
_entry.id   AF-A0A9D5N6B4-F1
#
_cell.length_a   1.000
_cell.length_b   1.000
_cell.length_c   1.000
_cell.angle_alpha   90.00
_cell.angle_beta   90.00
_cell.angle_gamma   90.00
#
_symmetry.space_group_name_H-M   'P 1'
#
loop_
_entity.id
_entity.type
_entity.pdbx_description
1 polymer ?
#
loop_
_entity_poly.entity_id
_entity_poly.type
_entity_poly.pdbx_seq_one_letter_code
_entity_poly.pdbx_strand_id
1 'polypeptide(L)' 'MSPLDGSWKKCKIGLKNNNDNPLATICHEFGHVLGLSHRISKQDSIMQIYHDYRIVSTPQQCDIDVLNHLY' A
#
# COMPACT_ATOMS: atom_id res chain seq x y z
N MET A 1 -2.21 27.90 -2.26
CA MET A 1 -1.68 26.68 -2.92
C MET A 1 -0.19 26.88 -3.06
N SER A 2 0.62 26.11 -2.33
CA SER A 2 2.08 26.22 -2.37
C SER A 2 2.62 25.46 -3.59
N PRO A 3 3.68 25.94 -4.26
CA PRO A 3 4.21 25.28 -5.45
C PRO A 3 4.85 23.95 -5.06
N LEU A 4 4.67 22.94 -5.92
CA LEU A 4 5.40 21.67 -5.87
C LEU A 4 6.86 21.94 -6.23
N ASP A 5 7.68 22.28 -5.23
CA ASP A 5 9.13 22.28 -5.37
C ASP A 5 9.58 20.83 -5.55
N GLY A 6 10.29 20.52 -6.65
CA GLY A 6 10.76 19.18 -7.03
C GLY A 6 11.69 18.48 -6.03
N SER A 7 11.78 18.97 -4.80
CA SER A 7 12.15 18.18 -3.63
C SER A 7 11.09 17.12 -3.36
N TRP A 8 11.31 15.90 -3.85
CA TRP A 8 10.67 14.72 -3.28
C TRP A 8 11.01 14.68 -1.79
N LYS A 9 10.13 15.24 -0.94
CA LYS A 9 10.27 15.18 0.52
C LYS A 9 10.06 13.73 0.92
N LYS A 10 11.12 12.93 0.80
CA LYS A 10 11.30 11.54 1.23
C LYS A 10 9.99 10.74 1.27
N CYS A 11 9.76 9.84 0.32
CA CYS A 11 8.76 8.78 0.50
C CYS A 11 9.21 7.93 1.69
N LYS A 12 8.71 8.28 2.88
CA LYS A 12 9.02 7.57 4.12
C LYS A 12 7.95 6.51 4.27
N ILE A 13 8.36 5.26 4.09
CA ILE A 13 7.58 4.11 4.51
C ILE A 13 7.51 4.15 6.04
N GLY A 14 6.39 4.62 6.56
CA GLY A 14 6.11 4.68 7.99
C GLY A 14 5.83 3.27 8.50
N LEU A 15 6.87 2.58 8.97
CA LEU A 15 6.68 1.45 9.86
C LEU A 15 6.24 2.03 11.19
N LYS A 16 4.99 1.80 11.57
CA LYS A 16 4.37 2.33 12.79
C LYS A 16 4.96 1.63 14.01
N ASN A 17 5.39 0.36 13.89
CA ASN A 17 5.96 -0.46 14.97
C ASN A 17 6.99 -1.50 14.47
N ASN A 18 7.78 -2.09 15.38
CA ASN A 18 8.70 -3.21 15.11
C ASN A 18 8.00 -4.51 14.64
N ASN A 19 6.66 -4.55 14.64
CA ASN A 19 5.85 -5.68 14.18
C ASN A 19 5.34 -5.50 12.74
N ASP A 20 5.57 -4.34 12.12
CA ASP A 20 5.20 -4.13 10.72
C ASP A 20 6.16 -4.86 9.80
N ASN A 21 5.64 -5.68 8.90
CA ASN A 21 6.45 -6.29 7.86
C ASN A 21 6.85 -5.21 6.84
N PRO A 22 8.15 -4.85 6.74
CA PRO A 22 8.59 -3.78 5.85
C PRO A 22 8.32 -4.12 4.37
N LEU A 23 8.42 -5.39 3.98
CA LEU A 23 8.12 -5.83 2.62
C LEU A 23 6.64 -5.68 2.30
N ALA A 24 5.75 -6.02 3.24
CA ALA A 24 4.31 -5.84 3.06
C ALA A 24 3.94 -4.38 2.87
N THR A 25 4.59 -3.50 3.63
CA THR A 25 4.39 -2.06 3.52
C THR A 25 4.91 -1.51 2.20
N ILE A 26 6.11 -1.90 1.78
CA ILE A 26 6.65 -1.55 0.46
C ILE A 26 5.67 -2.00 -0.64
N CYS A 27 5.18 -3.23 -0.58
CA CYS A 27 4.26 -3.78 -1.56
C CYS A 27 2.94 -3.00 -1.63
N HIS A 28 2.38 -2.61 -0.49
CA HIS A 28 1.19 -1.75 -0.41
C HIS A 28 1.40 -0.41 -1.13
N GLU A 29 2.50 0.28 -0.86
CA GLU A 29 2.79 1.57 -1.50
C GLU A 29 3.03 1.42 -3.02
N PHE A 30 3.66 0.33 -3.46
CA PHE A 30 3.76 0.02 -4.90
C PHE A 30 2.39 -0.21 -5.53
N GLY A 31 1.43 -0.78 -4.81
CA GLY A 31 0.05 -0.87 -5.26
C GLY A 31 -0.54 0.49 -5.61
N HIS A 32 -0.30 1.52 -4.80
CA HIS A 32 -0.72 2.90 -5.12
C HIS A 32 -0.03 3.45 -6.38
N VAL A 33 1.27 3.19 -6.57
CA VAL A 33 2.00 3.58 -7.79
C VAL A 33 1.39 2.92 -9.04
N LEU A 34 0.92 1.68 -8.90
CA LEU A 34 0.26 0.93 -9.98
C LEU A 34 -1.22 1.33 -10.20
N GLY A 35 -1.78 2.22 -9.37
CA GLY A 35 -3.15 2.72 -9.49
C GLY A 35 -4.18 2.04 -8.59
N LEU A 36 -3.76 1.14 -7.70
CA LEU A 36 -4.67 0.50 -6.74
C LEU A 36 -5.02 1.50 -5.63
N SER A 37 -6.31 1.54 -5.29
CA SER A 37 -6.81 2.31 -4.14
C SER A 37 -6.87 1.44 -2.89
N HIS A 38 -6.92 2.10 -1.73
CA HIS A 38 -7.18 1.42 -0.47
C HIS A 38 -8.40 0.51 -0.56
N ARG A 39 -8.25 -0.70 -0.04
CA ARG A 39 -9.37 -1.62 0.16
C ARG A 39 -9.86 -1.47 1.60
N ILE A 40 -11.17 -1.57 1.75
CA ILE A 40 -11.88 -1.48 3.05
C ILE A 40 -12.61 -2.78 3.35
N SER A 41 -13.15 -3.41 2.30
CA SER A 41 -14.03 -4.58 2.38
C SER A 41 -13.33 -5.92 2.57
N LYS A 42 -12.01 -5.99 2.42
CA LYS A 42 -11.22 -7.22 2.53
C LYS A 42 -10.00 -7.01 3.41
N GLN A 43 -10.07 -7.56 4.61
CA GLN A 43 -9.01 -7.45 5.61
C GLN A 43 -7.72 -8.18 5.23
N ASP A 44 -7.81 -9.16 4.33
CA ASP A 44 -6.70 -9.92 3.81
C ASP A 44 -5.98 -9.23 2.63
N SER A 45 -6.51 -8.16 2.05
CA SER A 45 -5.86 -7.48 0.92
C SER A 45 -4.55 -6.78 1.33
N ILE A 46 -3.55 -6.81 0.44
CA ILE A 46 -2.32 -6.04 0.66
C ILE A 46 -2.60 -4.53 0.66
N MET A 47 -3.70 -4.10 0.00
CA MET A 47 -4.17 -2.72 -0.08
C MET A 47 -5.12 -2.32 1.06
N GLN A 48 -5.29 -3.17 2.09
CA GLN A 48 -6.17 -2.88 3.22
C GLN A 48 -5.70 -1.64 4.00
N ILE A 49 -6.65 -0.77 4.37
CA ILE A 49 -6.38 0.47 5.15
C ILE A 49 -6.58 0.30 6.67
N TYR A 50 -7.39 -0.68 7.10
CA TYR A 50 -7.79 -0.82 8.50
C TYR A 50 -6.84 -1.72 9.30
N HIS A 51 -6.60 -1.28 10.55
CA HIS A 51 -5.80 -1.87 11.64
C HIS A 51 -4.32 -1.51 11.67
N ASP A 52 -3.81 -1.44 12.91
CA ASP A 52 -2.45 -1.04 13.30
C ASP A 52 -1.34 -1.95 12.75
N TYR A 53 -1.67 -2.97 11.97
CA TYR A 53 -0.74 -3.93 11.38
C TYR A 53 -1.27 -4.49 10.07
N ARG A 54 -0.42 -4.54 9.04
CA ARG A 54 -0.71 -5.29 7.81
C ARG A 54 -0.66 -6.78 8.14
N ILE A 55 -1.79 -7.47 7.96
CA ILE A 55 -1.95 -8.90 8.32
C ILE A 55 -1.29 -9.80 7.28
N VAL A 56 -1.24 -9.36 6.02
CA VAL A 56 -0.68 -10.11 4.90
C VAL A 56 0.68 -9.59 4.48
N SER A 57 1.56 -10.51 4.07
CA SER A 57 2.92 -10.21 3.59
C SER A 57 3.03 -10.16 2.07
N THR A 58 1.98 -10.54 1.35
CA THR A 58 1.95 -10.66 -0.12
C THR A 58 0.63 -10.14 -0.70
N PRO A 59 0.60 -9.72 -1.98
CA PRO A 59 -0.63 -9.47 -2.71
C PRO A 59 -1.56 -10.69 -2.64
N GLN A 60 -2.85 -10.44 -2.47
CA GLN A 60 -3.87 -11.47 -2.57
C GLN A 60 -4.49 -11.49 -3.96
N GLN A 61 -5.27 -12.54 -4.27
CA GLN A 61 -5.93 -12.67 -5.56
C GLN A 61 -6.76 -11.43 -5.91
N CYS A 62 -7.44 -10.83 -4.94
CA CYS A 62 -8.23 -9.61 -5.18
C CYS A 62 -7.41 -8.37 -5.54
N ASP A 63 -6.12 -8.35 -5.21
CA ASP A 63 -5.21 -7.27 -5.59
C ASP A 63 -4.72 -7.52 -7.03
N ILE A 64 -4.42 -8.79 -7.36
CA ILE A 64 -4.05 -9.24 -8.70
C ILE A 64 -5.20 -9.01 -9.70
N ASP A 65 -6.44 -9.34 -9.31
CA ASP A 65 -7.61 -9.16 -10.17
C ASP A 65 -7.83 -7.69 -10.55
N VAL A 66 -7.59 -6.76 -9.61
CA VAL A 66 -7.68 -5.33 -9.90
C VAL A 66 -6.52 -4.88 -10.79
N LEU A 67 -5.30 -5.37 -10.53
CA LEU A 67 -4.16 -5.04 -11.38
C LEU A 67 -4.37 -5.49 -12.83
N ASN A 68 -4.85 -6.72 -13.04
CA ASN A 68 -5.22 -7.27 -14.35
C ASN A 68 -6.44 -6.59 -14.99
N HIS A 69 -7.23 -5.84 -14.21
CA HIS A 69 -8.31 -5.03 -14.77
C HIS A 69 -7.80 -3.67 -15.27
N LEU A 70 -6.71 -3.16 -14.67
CA LEU A 70 -6.10 -1.88 -15.02
C LEU A 70 -5.12 -1.97 -16.20
N TYR A 71 -4.46 -3.12 -16.39
CA TYR A 71 -3.44 -3.39 -17.41
C TYR A 71 -3.73 -4.70 -18.14
#